data_AF-A0A482RGQ8-F1
#
_entry.id   AF-A0A482RGQ8-F1
#
_cell.length_a   1.000
_cell.length_b   1.000
_cell.length_c   1.000
_cell.angle_alpha   90.00
_cell.angle_beta   90.00
_cell.angle_gamma   90.00
#
_symmetry.space_group_name_H-M   'P 1'
#
loop_
_entity.id
_entity.type
_entity.pdbx_description
1 polymer ?
#
loop_
_entity_poly.entity_id
_entity_poly.type
_entity_poly.pdbx_seq_one_letter_code
_entity_poly.pdbx_strand_id
1 'polypeptide(L)'
;MRACFFFFRAQAVRQIDWIDMVWPKARRMAGEYPRVQLYCLMSAAGAWTDFHVDFGGTSVWYHVHTGSWSQRWRTALTSVLRAAWHNPPNACTHAHVRFGCAGEKVFLFIEPTDENLAAYAAWASSPNQSSIFFSETLHRAPIKVCLSAGQSLIIPPGWMR
;
A
#
# COMPACT_ATOMS: atom_id res chain seq x y z
N MET A 1 8.47 20.20 -21.54
CA MET A 1 7.60 20.58 -20.40
C MET A 1 7.72 19.53 -19.31
N ARG A 2 7.92 19.93 -18.04
CA ARG A 2 7.92 18.99 -16.91
C ARG A 2 6.47 18.63 -16.61
N ALA A 3 6.08 17.36 -16.77
CA ALA A 3 4.81 16.88 -16.24
C ALA A 3 4.97 16.76 -14.72
N CYS A 4 4.50 17.77 -13.98
CA CYS A 4 4.27 17.62 -12.55
C CYS A 4 2.97 16.86 -12.35
N PHE A 5 3.04 15.67 -11.77
CA PHE A 5 1.86 14.93 -11.36
C PHE A 5 1.40 15.47 -10.00
N PHE A 6 0.21 16.06 -9.96
CA PHE A 6 -0.43 16.47 -8.71
C PHE A 6 -1.39 15.37 -8.29
N PHE A 7 -1.20 14.83 -7.09
CA PHE A 7 -2.09 13.84 -6.50
C PHE A 7 -3.01 14.53 -5.50
N PHE A 8 -4.31 14.35 -5.69
CA PHE A 8 -5.34 14.86 -4.78
C PHE A 8 -6.10 13.70 -4.17
N ARG A 9 -6.34 13.76 -2.86
CA ARG A 9 -7.22 12.83 -2.18
C ARG A 9 -8.66 13.07 -2.60
N ALA A 10 -9.46 12.00 -2.66
CA ALA A 10 -10.89 12.08 -2.95
C ALA A 10 -11.59 13.12 -2.05
N GLN A 11 -12.57 13.84 -2.60
CA GLN A 11 -13.29 14.89 -1.86
C GLN A 11 -13.95 14.35 -0.59
N ALA A 12 -14.58 13.17 -0.67
CA ALA A 12 -15.20 12.52 0.48
C ALA A 12 -14.23 12.30 1.64
N VAL A 13 -12.97 11.89 1.35
CA VAL A 13 -11.93 11.69 2.38
C VAL A 13 -11.59 13.01 3.06
N ARG A 14 -11.43 14.09 2.30
CA ARG A 14 -11.12 15.43 2.85
C ARG A 14 -12.23 16.00 3.73
N GLN A 15 -13.48 15.58 3.52
CA GLN A 15 -14.63 16.07 4.28
C GLN A 15 -14.78 15.38 5.65
N ILE A 16 -14.13 14.24 5.87
CA ILE A 16 -14.26 13.45 7.10
C ILE A 16 -12.92 13.23 7.82
N ASP A 17 -11.80 13.62 7.21
CA ASP A 17 -10.46 13.50 7.77
C ASP A 17 -10.30 14.35 9.05
N TRP A 18 -9.99 13.70 10.17
CA TRP A 18 -9.86 14.39 11.46
C TRP A 18 -8.72 15.42 11.50
N ILE A 19 -7.64 15.21 10.74
CA ILE A 19 -6.52 16.16 10.69
C ILE A 19 -6.97 17.45 10.00
N ASP A 20 -7.82 17.35 8.97
CA ASP A 20 -8.41 18.50 8.28
C ASP A 20 -9.54 19.16 9.09
N MET A 21 -10.37 18.36 9.76
CA MET A 21 -11.60 18.83 10.39
C MET A 21 -11.45 19.31 11.83
N VAL A 22 -10.63 18.62 12.65
CA VAL A 22 -10.60 18.84 14.10
C VAL A 22 -9.23 19.20 14.66
N TRP A 23 -8.14 19.00 13.91
CA TRP A 23 -6.81 19.37 14.41
C TRP A 23 -6.67 20.89 14.62
N PRO A 24 -6.08 21.37 15.73
CA PRO A 24 -5.94 22.79 15.99
C PRO A 24 -5.24 23.55 14.85
N LYS A 25 -5.92 24.53 14.26
CA LYS A 25 -5.43 25.26 13.07
C LYS A 25 -4.07 25.91 13.30
N ALA A 26 -3.85 26.53 14.46
CA ALA A 26 -2.56 27.14 14.79
C ALA A 26 -1.41 26.12 14.77
N ARG A 27 -1.62 24.94 15.37
CA ARG A 27 -0.63 23.85 15.37
C ARG A 27 -0.41 23.27 13.98
N ARG A 28 -1.47 23.13 13.19
CA ARG A 28 -1.37 22.69 11.79
C ARG A 28 -0.53 23.68 10.96
N MET A 29 -0.77 24.98 11.10
CA MET A 29 0.00 26.02 10.41
C MET A 29 1.46 26.05 10.87
N ALA A 30 1.73 25.75 12.14
CA ALA A 30 3.07 25.52 12.66
C ALA A 30 3.71 24.20 12.18
N GLY A 31 2.98 23.35 11.45
CA GLY A 31 3.46 22.06 10.97
C GLY A 31 3.47 20.94 12.02
N GLU A 32 2.87 21.19 13.19
CA GLU A 32 2.72 20.25 14.31
C GLU A 32 1.43 19.43 14.18
N TYR A 33 1.45 18.42 13.31
CA TYR A 33 0.33 17.50 13.13
C TYR A 33 0.83 16.16 12.52
N PRO A 34 0.03 15.07 12.61
CA PRO A 34 0.41 13.79 12.00
C PRO A 34 0.50 13.87 10.48
N ARG A 35 1.64 13.52 9.89
CA ARG A 35 1.87 13.58 8.42
C ARG A 35 1.64 12.24 7.75
N VAL A 36 0.40 11.76 7.84
CA VAL A 36 -0.01 10.42 7.37
C VAL A 36 -1.14 10.48 6.34
N GLN A 37 -1.31 11.62 5.66
CA GLN A 37 -2.45 11.87 4.77
C GLN A 37 -2.24 11.36 3.34
N LEU A 38 -0.99 11.30 2.86
CA LEU A 38 -0.67 10.92 1.48
C LEU A 38 0.52 9.96 1.44
N TYR A 39 0.31 8.81 0.82
CA TYR A 39 1.33 7.78 0.61
C TYR A 39 1.46 7.45 -0.87
N CYS A 40 2.69 7.18 -1.31
CA CYS A 40 2.97 6.60 -2.62
C CYS A 40 3.49 5.19 -2.41
N LEU A 41 2.72 4.19 -2.87
CA LEU A 41 3.11 2.79 -2.78
C LEU A 41 3.59 2.31 -4.14
N MET A 42 4.74 1.64 -4.15
CA MET A 42 5.33 1.02 -5.33
C MET A 42 5.62 -0.43 -5.01
N SER A 43 5.03 -1.34 -5.78
CA SER A 43 5.14 -2.79 -5.55
C SER A 43 5.64 -3.47 -6.83
N ALA A 44 6.59 -4.39 -6.68
CA ALA A 44 6.99 -5.28 -7.76
C ALA A 44 5.94 -6.38 -7.95
N ALA A 45 5.89 -6.97 -9.14
CA ALA A 45 5.05 -8.14 -9.38
C ALA A 45 5.41 -9.27 -8.41
N GLY A 46 4.40 -9.91 -7.80
CA GLY A 46 4.58 -10.96 -6.79
C GLY A 46 4.86 -10.45 -5.37
N ALA A 47 4.91 -9.14 -5.13
CA ALA A 47 5.01 -8.61 -3.78
C ALA A 47 3.76 -8.96 -2.95
N TRP A 48 4.00 -9.36 -1.71
CA TRP A 48 2.96 -9.73 -0.73
C TRP A 48 3.09 -8.86 0.51
N THR A 49 1.96 -8.48 1.10
CA THR A 49 1.88 -7.87 2.43
C THR A 49 0.88 -8.70 3.19
N ASP A 50 1.32 -9.28 4.30
CA ASP A 50 0.49 -10.19 5.09
C ASP A 50 -0.64 -9.46 5.81
N PHE A 51 -1.61 -10.21 6.32
CA PHE A 51 -2.81 -9.67 6.94
C PHE A 51 -2.49 -8.68 8.05
N HIS A 52 -3.06 -7.48 7.95
CA HIS A 52 -2.93 -6.44 8.97
C HIS A 52 -4.18 -5.58 9.08
N VAL A 53 -4.32 -4.95 10.25
CA VAL A 53 -5.20 -3.79 10.46
C VAL A 53 -4.36 -2.53 10.31
N ASP A 54 -4.89 -1.54 9.58
CA ASP A 54 -4.20 -0.25 9.40
C ASP A 54 -3.99 0.46 10.74
N PHE A 55 -2.85 1.14 10.86
CA PHE A 55 -2.39 1.75 12.11
C PHE A 55 -3.45 2.67 12.72
N GLY A 56 -3.64 2.56 14.04
CA GLY A 56 -4.64 3.33 14.77
C GLY A 56 -6.08 3.01 14.38
N GLY A 57 -6.34 1.89 13.68
CA GLY A 57 -7.66 1.57 13.16
C GLY A 57 -8.14 2.59 12.13
N THR A 58 -7.23 3.19 11.37
CA THR A 58 -7.57 4.21 10.39
C THR A 58 -8.33 3.64 9.20
N SER A 59 -9.18 4.46 8.58
CA SER A 59 -9.71 4.18 7.25
C SER A 59 -8.72 4.63 6.18
N VAL A 60 -8.64 3.91 5.06
CA VAL A 60 -7.67 4.19 4.00
C VAL A 60 -8.36 4.31 2.65
N TRP A 61 -7.88 5.24 1.82
CA TRP A 61 -8.26 5.38 0.42
C TRP A 61 -7.09 5.00 -0.48
N TYR A 62 -7.33 4.05 -1.38
CA TYR A 62 -6.41 3.61 -2.42
C TYR A 62 -6.88 4.08 -3.78
N HIS A 63 -5.92 4.46 -4.63
CA HIS A 63 -6.15 4.68 -6.05
C HIS A 63 -4.99 4.05 -6.84
N VAL A 64 -5.32 3.18 -7.78
CA VAL A 64 -4.30 2.46 -8.55
C VAL A 64 -3.95 3.26 -9.79
N HIS A 65 -2.73 3.75 -9.84
CA HIS A 65 -2.19 4.40 -11.03
C HIS A 65 -1.41 3.40 -11.88
N THR A 66 -1.60 3.47 -13.19
CA THR A 66 -0.67 2.90 -14.18
C THR A 66 0.24 3.99 -14.72
N GLY A 67 1.50 3.65 -14.91
CA GLY A 67 2.45 4.54 -15.56
C GLY A 67 3.65 3.78 -16.08
N SER A 68 4.24 4.31 -17.14
CA SER A 68 5.61 3.96 -17.52
C SER A 68 6.55 4.96 -16.88
N TRP A 69 7.54 4.50 -16.12
CA TRP A 69 8.59 5.38 -15.62
C TRP A 69 9.27 6.10 -16.78
N SER A 70 9.47 7.42 -16.67
CA SER A 70 10.27 8.18 -17.64
C SER A 70 11.72 7.65 -17.67
N GLN A 71 12.40 7.77 -18.82
CA GLN A 71 13.78 7.27 -19.04
C GLN A 71 14.76 7.66 -17.90
N ARG A 72 14.58 8.83 -17.29
CA ARG A 72 15.45 9.39 -16.25
C ARG A 72 15.35 8.66 -14.90
N TRP A 73 14.14 8.23 -14.50
CA TRP A 73 13.95 7.42 -13.29
C TRP A 73 14.40 5.98 -13.50
N ARG A 74 14.35 5.48 -14.74
CA ARG A 74 14.92 4.17 -15.09
C ARG A 74 16.42 4.14 -14.82
N THR A 75 17.16 5.19 -15.15
CA THR A 75 18.61 5.27 -14.91
C THR A 75 18.95 5.36 -13.42
N ALA A 76 18.17 6.12 -12.63
CA ALA A 76 18.40 6.25 -11.18
C ALA A 76 18.08 4.97 -10.40
N LEU A 77 17.00 4.25 -10.74
CA LEU A 77 16.69 2.95 -10.13
C LEU A 77 17.61 1.83 -10.63
N THR A 78 18.01 1.83 -11.91
CA THR A 78 19.04 0.87 -12.36
C THR A 78 20.39 1.14 -11.70
N SER A 79 20.79 2.38 -11.42
CA SER A 79 22.04 2.62 -10.69
C SER A 79 21.97 2.14 -9.24
N VAL A 80 20.82 2.32 -8.56
CA VAL A 80 20.63 1.84 -7.18
C VAL A 80 20.53 0.31 -7.12
N LEU A 81 19.80 -0.32 -8.04
CA LEU A 81 19.67 -1.79 -8.08
C LEU A 81 20.92 -2.50 -8.61
N ARG A 82 21.69 -1.86 -9.51
CA ARG A 82 22.98 -2.41 -10.00
C ARG A 82 24.07 -2.27 -8.92
N ALA A 83 23.99 -1.27 -8.05
CA ALA A 83 24.84 -1.18 -6.86
C ALA A 83 24.49 -2.23 -5.79
N ALA A 84 23.25 -2.71 -5.75
CA ALA A 84 22.81 -3.78 -4.84
C ALA A 84 23.15 -5.20 -5.32
N TRP A 85 23.61 -5.36 -6.57
CA TRP A 85 23.93 -6.67 -7.16
C TRP A 85 25.40 -6.72 -7.62
N HIS A 86 26.32 -6.75 -6.65
CA HIS A 86 27.72 -7.02 -6.94
C HIS A 86 27.92 -8.49 -7.39
N ASN A 87 27.97 -8.64 -8.72
CA ASN A 87 28.68 -9.63 -9.53
C ASN A 87 28.29 -11.14 -9.42
N PRO A 88 27.91 -11.73 -10.56
CA PRO A 88 28.74 -12.83 -11.06
C PRO A 88 29.26 -12.56 -12.48
N PRO A 89 30.44 -13.10 -12.84
CA PRO A 89 31.03 -12.88 -14.14
C PRO A 89 30.23 -13.67 -15.19
N ASN A 90 29.97 -13.02 -16.31
CA ASN A 90 29.49 -13.60 -17.57
C ASN A 90 27.96 -13.78 -17.69
N ALA A 91 27.22 -12.73 -18.08
CA ALA A 91 26.08 -12.86 -19.00
C ALA A 91 25.54 -11.52 -19.53
N CYS A 92 25.61 -11.35 -20.84
CA CYS A 92 24.68 -10.65 -21.73
C CYS A 92 24.34 -9.17 -21.47
N THR A 93 24.97 -8.31 -22.27
CA THR A 93 24.55 -6.95 -22.60
C THR A 93 23.22 -6.96 -23.37
N HIS A 94 22.33 -6.02 -23.03
CA HIS A 94 21.00 -5.73 -23.60
C HIS A 94 19.78 -6.43 -22.97
N ALA A 95 19.58 -6.23 -21.66
CA ALA A 95 18.25 -6.33 -21.08
C ALA A 95 17.47 -5.02 -21.32
N HIS A 96 16.54 -5.02 -22.28
CA HIS A 96 15.50 -3.99 -22.34
C HIS A 96 14.49 -4.22 -21.21
N VAL A 97 14.81 -3.75 -20.00
CA VAL A 97 13.87 -3.80 -18.87
C VAL A 97 12.76 -2.77 -19.09
N ARG A 98 11.60 -3.25 -19.53
CA ARG A 98 10.39 -2.45 -19.68
C ARG A 98 9.70 -2.36 -18.31
N PHE A 99 10.01 -1.31 -17.54
CA PHE A 99 9.28 -1.01 -16.30
C PHE A 99 7.88 -0.47 -16.64
N GLY A 100 6.93 -1.38 -16.83
CA GLY A 100 5.49 -1.08 -16.84
C GLY A 100 4.91 -1.48 -15.49
N CYS A 101 4.35 -0.53 -14.74
CA CYS A 101 3.45 -0.87 -13.65
C CYS A 101 2.12 -1.27 -14.31
N ALA A 102 1.94 -2.57 -14.58
CA ALA A 102 0.63 -3.15 -14.83
C ALA A 102 -0.13 -3.06 -13.50
N GLY A 103 -0.74 -1.90 -13.25
CA GLY A 103 -1.28 -1.51 -11.95
C GLY A 103 -2.51 -2.35 -11.63
N GLU A 104 -2.30 -3.51 -11.03
CA GLU A 104 -3.32 -4.31 -10.38
C GLU A 104 -2.87 -4.60 -8.96
N LYS A 105 -3.81 -4.55 -8.02
CA LYS A 105 -3.61 -4.96 -6.64
C LYS A 105 -4.76 -5.86 -6.22
N VAL A 106 -4.44 -7.00 -5.63
CA VAL A 106 -5.42 -7.91 -5.05
C VAL A 106 -5.44 -7.71 -3.55
N PHE A 107 -6.63 -7.56 -2.98
CA PHE A 107 -6.86 -7.51 -1.53
C PHE A 107 -7.67 -8.72 -1.11
N LEU A 108 -7.38 -9.26 0.08
CA LEU A 108 -8.17 -10.29 0.74
C LEU A 108 -8.75 -9.68 2.00
N PHE A 109 -10.05 -9.40 2.02
CA PHE A 109 -10.71 -8.70 3.11
C PHE A 109 -11.35 -9.66 4.10
N ILE A 110 -11.14 -9.40 5.38
CA ILE A 110 -11.82 -10.06 6.49
C ILE A 110 -12.59 -8.99 7.27
N GLU A 111 -13.87 -9.24 7.47
CA GLU A 111 -14.78 -8.34 8.18
C GLU A 111 -14.37 -8.21 9.66
N PRO A 112 -14.39 -7.01 10.25
CA PRO A 112 -13.99 -6.77 11.65
C PRO A 112 -15.08 -7.16 12.66
N THR A 113 -15.50 -8.42 12.64
CA THR A 113 -16.34 -8.99 13.70
C THR A 113 -15.51 -9.23 14.96
N ASP A 114 -16.13 -9.22 16.15
CA ASP A 114 -15.45 -9.49 17.42
C ASP A 114 -14.65 -10.81 17.40
N GLU A 115 -15.21 -11.86 16.77
CA GLU A 115 -14.56 -13.16 16.59
C GLU A 115 -13.26 -13.05 15.78
N ASN A 116 -13.33 -12.49 14.57
CA ASN A 116 -12.16 -12.30 13.71
C ASN A 116 -11.10 -11.39 14.34
N LEU A 117 -11.51 -10.35 15.06
CA LEU A 117 -10.58 -9.45 15.75
C LEU A 117 -9.85 -10.16 16.89
N ALA A 118 -10.55 -11.00 17.66
CA ALA A 118 -9.94 -11.82 18.70
C ALA A 118 -8.97 -12.84 18.09
N ALA A 119 -9.36 -13.51 17.00
CA ALA A 119 -8.50 -14.44 16.27
C ALA A 119 -7.24 -13.74 15.72
N TYR A 120 -7.40 -12.55 15.14
CA TYR A 120 -6.29 -11.74 14.64
C TYR A 120 -5.32 -11.34 15.75
N ALA A 121 -5.82 -10.87 16.90
CA ALA A 121 -4.98 -10.50 18.03
C ALA A 121 -4.16 -11.69 18.56
N ALA A 122 -4.79 -12.87 18.63
CA ALA A 122 -4.12 -14.11 19.02
C ALA A 122 -3.05 -14.53 18.00
N TRP A 123 -3.37 -14.49 16.69
CA TRP A 123 -2.43 -14.82 15.61
C TRP A 123 -1.25 -13.86 15.55
N ALA A 124 -1.50 -12.54 15.59
CA ALA A 124 -0.47 -11.50 15.51
C ALA A 124 0.51 -11.53 16.70
N SER A 125 0.09 -12.10 17.84
CA SER A 125 0.93 -12.28 19.03
C SER A 125 1.57 -13.67 19.11
N SER A 126 1.31 -14.54 18.13
CA SER A 126 1.79 -15.92 18.15
C SER A 126 3.24 -16.03 17.67
N PRO A 127 4.04 -16.96 18.22
CA PRO A 127 5.41 -17.20 17.74
C PRO A 127 5.46 -17.76 16.30
N ASN A 128 4.32 -18.25 15.81
CA ASN A 128 4.18 -18.89 14.50
C ASN A 128 3.48 -17.99 13.48
N GLN A 129 3.38 -16.67 13.74
CA GLN A 129 2.67 -15.75 12.85
C GLN A 129 3.13 -15.87 11.39
N SER A 130 4.45 -15.93 11.16
CA SER A 130 5.05 -16.00 9.82
C SER A 130 4.87 -17.34 9.09
N SER A 131 4.45 -18.39 9.80
CA SER A 131 4.28 -19.75 9.23
C SER A 131 2.81 -20.16 9.10
N ILE A 132 1.88 -19.34 9.58
CA ILE A 132 0.44 -19.60 9.52
C ILE A 132 -0.23 -18.53 8.68
N PHE A 133 -0.89 -18.95 7.60
CA PHE A 133 -1.69 -18.05 6.80
C PHE A 133 -3.00 -17.74 7.53
N PHE A 134 -3.14 -16.52 8.08
CA PHE A 134 -4.23 -16.16 9.00
C PHE A 134 -5.62 -16.54 8.50
N SER A 135 -5.90 -16.38 7.20
CA SER A 135 -7.24 -16.70 6.66
C SER A 135 -7.63 -18.18 6.76
N GLU A 136 -6.67 -19.10 6.90
CA GLU A 136 -6.95 -20.54 7.08
C GLU A 136 -7.45 -20.86 8.49
N THR A 137 -7.24 -19.96 9.46
CA THR A 137 -7.71 -20.13 10.83
C THR A 137 -9.15 -19.64 11.01
N LEU A 138 -9.76 -19.06 9.98
CA LEU A 138 -11.10 -18.46 10.04
C LEU A 138 -12.17 -19.42 9.54
N HIS A 139 -13.38 -19.30 10.11
CA HIS A 139 -14.53 -20.07 9.67
C HIS A 139 -15.05 -19.65 8.28
N ARG A 140 -14.87 -18.38 7.92
CA ARG A 140 -15.32 -17.82 6.63
C ARG A 140 -14.13 -17.40 5.80
N ALA A 141 -14.18 -17.73 4.51
CA ALA A 141 -13.17 -17.32 3.56
C ALA A 141 -13.15 -15.78 3.38
N PRO A 142 -11.97 -15.20 3.13
CA PRO A 142 -11.84 -13.76 2.90
C PRO A 142 -12.49 -13.34 1.58
N ILE A 143 -12.94 -12.08 1.51
CA ILE A 143 -13.49 -11.47 0.31
C ILE A 143 -12.32 -11.00 -0.57
N LYS A 144 -12.15 -11.62 -1.74
CA LYS A 144 -11.13 -11.20 -2.70
C LYS A 144 -11.61 -10.01 -3.54
N VAL A 145 -10.83 -8.94 -3.58
CA VAL A 145 -11.08 -7.75 -4.41
C VAL A 145 -9.87 -7.48 -5.30
N CYS A 146 -10.07 -7.50 -6.62
CA CYS A 146 -9.06 -7.07 -7.59
C CYS A 146 -9.27 -5.60 -7.93
N LEU A 147 -8.25 -4.78 -7.70
CA LEU A 147 -8.24 -3.34 -7.96
C LEU A 147 -7.29 -3.05 -9.12
N SER A 148 -7.85 -2.75 -10.28
CA SER A 148 -7.15 -2.43 -11.51
C SER A 148 -6.88 -0.93 -11.66
N ALA A 149 -6.07 -0.58 -12.64
CA ALA A 149 -5.73 0.77 -13.05
C ALA A 149 -6.94 1.71 -13.12
N GLY A 150 -6.82 2.89 -12.52
CA GLY A 150 -7.85 3.93 -12.49
C GLY A 150 -8.94 3.70 -11.45
N GLN A 151 -9.01 2.50 -10.85
CA GLN A 151 -9.99 2.23 -9.81
C GLN A 151 -9.53 2.76 -8.45
N SER A 152 -10.51 3.11 -7.62
CA SER A 152 -10.31 3.56 -6.26
C SER A 152 -11.05 2.66 -5.28
N LEU A 153 -10.49 2.49 -4.09
CA LEU A 153 -11.06 1.69 -3.02
C LEU A 153 -10.99 2.48 -1.71
N ILE A 154 -12.08 2.47 -0.94
CA ILE A 154 -12.10 2.95 0.44
C ILE A 154 -12.25 1.74 1.35
N ILE A 155 -11.37 1.66 2.34
CA ILE A 155 -11.33 0.58 3.33
C ILE A 155 -11.78 1.19 4.66
N PRO A 156 -12.91 0.74 5.23
CA PRO A 156 -13.39 1.20 6.53
C PRO A 156 -12.43 0.78 7.67
N PRO A 157 -12.55 1.38 8.86
CA PRO A 157 -11.65 1.09 9.97
C PRO A 157 -11.80 -0.37 10.44
N GLY A 158 -10.70 -0.98 10.90
CA GLY A 158 -10.68 -2.30 11.53
C GLY A 158 -10.64 -3.50 10.56
N TRP A 159 -10.95 -3.31 9.28
CA TRP A 159 -10.87 -4.39 8.29
C TRP A 159 -9.44 -4.93 8.18
N MET A 160 -9.30 -6.26 8.23
CA MET A 160 -8.01 -6.94 8.01
C MET A 160 -7.82 -7.22 6.52
N ARG A 161 -6.61 -6.98 6.01
CA ARG A 161 -6.25 -7.06 4.58
C ARG A 161 -4.80 -7.39 4.30
#